data_AF-A0A1G7V0Z5-F1
#
_entry.id   AF-A0A1G7V0Z5-F1
#
_cell.length_a   1.000
_cell.length_b   1.000
_cell.length_c   1.000
_cell.angle_alpha   90.00
_cell.angle_beta   90.00
_cell.angle_gamma   90.00
#
_symmetry.space_group_name_H-M   'P 1'
#
loop_
_entity.id
_entity.type
_entity.pdbx_description
1 polymer ?
#
loop_
_entity_poly.entity_id
_entity_poly.type
_entity_poly.pdbx_seq_one_letter_code
_entity_poly.pdbx_strand_id
1 'polypeptide(L)'
;MGYDSYGGHGIAPEHLLASLKIGDAAIDGEHERLFGELYRLRQEMLAGGAASGGRSGFQSTLGTIGATMMAHFEHEERFFATLGMPESEVLCHLGAHREIVHQYAELNLRLLQDPSLDSEAVLTMVQEWIFYHLIRYDLKMRPYVALMHSE
;
A
#
# COMPACT_ATOMS: atom_id res chain seq x y z
N MET A 1 -30.92 12.84 -10.03
CA MET A 1 -29.81 13.02 -9.08
C MET A 1 -28.75 12.00 -9.47
N GLY A 2 -27.76 12.45 -10.22
CA GLY A 2 -26.75 11.59 -10.85
C GLY A 2 -25.62 11.28 -9.88
N TYR A 3 -25.29 10.00 -9.76
CA TYR A 3 -23.98 9.56 -9.29
C TYR A 3 -23.03 9.70 -10.47
N ASP A 4 -22.25 10.78 -10.48
CA ASP A 4 -21.22 10.99 -11.48
C ASP A 4 -20.10 9.95 -11.29
N SER A 5 -20.10 9.02 -12.25
CA SER A 5 -18.95 8.32 -12.81
C SER A 5 -17.60 8.99 -12.49
N TYR A 6 -16.76 8.33 -11.70
CA TYR A 6 -15.31 8.57 -11.63
C TYR A 6 -14.67 8.14 -12.96
N GLY A 7 -14.90 8.94 -13.99
CA GLY A 7 -14.25 8.85 -15.29
C GLY A 7 -13.12 9.87 -15.37
N GLY A 8 -11.89 9.39 -15.45
CA GLY A 8 -10.97 9.92 -16.45
C GLY A 8 -10.12 11.16 -16.16
N HIS A 9 -10.05 11.70 -14.94
CA HIS A 9 -9.03 12.70 -14.57
C HIS A 9 -8.31 12.30 -13.27
N GLY A 10 -7.64 11.14 -13.31
CA GLY A 10 -6.75 10.72 -12.24
C GLY A 10 -5.48 11.56 -12.26
N ILE A 11 -5.07 12.08 -11.10
CA ILE A 11 -3.69 12.53 -10.88
C ILE A 11 -2.79 11.45 -11.46
N ALA A 12 -1.95 11.81 -12.43
CA ALA A 12 -1.09 10.85 -13.08
C ALA A 12 -0.24 10.15 -11.99
N PRO A 13 -0.10 8.80 -12.02
CA PRO A 13 0.53 8.03 -10.94
C PRO A 13 1.86 8.61 -10.47
N GLU A 14 2.63 9.22 -11.38
CA GLU A 14 3.89 9.91 -11.11
C GLU A 14 3.76 11.13 -10.18
N HIS A 15 2.71 11.93 -10.32
CA HIS A 15 2.48 13.11 -9.48
C HIS A 15 2.03 12.71 -8.07
N LEU A 16 1.25 11.62 -7.98
CA LEU A 16 0.83 11.06 -6.70
C LEU A 16 2.03 10.43 -5.97
N LEU A 17 2.85 9.65 -6.67
CA LEU A 17 4.10 9.09 -6.15
C LEU A 17 5.06 10.18 -5.64
N ALA A 18 5.25 11.25 -6.41
CA ALA A 18 6.10 12.37 -5.99
C ALA A 18 5.60 13.02 -4.68
N SER A 19 4.29 13.10 -4.49
CA SER A 19 3.69 13.67 -3.27
C SER A 19 3.82 12.78 -2.02
N LEU A 20 4.11 11.48 -2.21
CA LEU A 20 4.21 10.48 -1.15
C LEU A 20 5.65 10.18 -0.74
N LYS A 21 6.61 10.90 -1.31
CA LYS A 21 8.01 10.82 -0.89
C LYS A 21 8.20 11.48 0.48
N ILE A 22 8.86 10.76 1.37
CA ILE A 22 9.23 11.23 2.71
C ILE A 22 10.68 11.73 2.75
N GLY A 23 11.45 11.50 1.69
CA GLY A 23 12.81 12.01 1.53
C GLY A 23 13.92 11.05 1.97
N ASP A 24 13.56 9.86 2.48
CA ASP A 24 14.49 8.75 2.66
C ASP A 24 14.46 7.88 1.40
N ALA A 25 15.62 7.70 0.76
CA ALA A 25 15.68 7.03 -0.55
C ALA A 25 15.27 5.56 -0.51
N ALA A 26 15.46 4.87 0.62
CA ALA A 26 15.10 3.47 0.75
C ALA A 26 13.58 3.33 0.93
N ILE A 27 12.97 4.10 1.83
CA ILE A 27 11.53 4.10 2.05
C ILE A 27 10.77 4.63 0.82
N ASP A 28 11.26 5.69 0.19
CA ASP A 28 10.66 6.20 -1.06
C ASP A 28 10.67 5.13 -2.18
N GLY A 29 11.73 4.32 -2.25
CA GLY A 29 11.81 3.20 -3.19
C GLY A 29 10.83 2.06 -2.87
N GLU A 30 10.55 1.81 -1.59
CA GLU A 30 9.53 0.86 -1.15
C GLU A 30 8.12 1.34 -1.51
N HIS A 31 7.83 2.65 -1.34
CA HIS A 31 6.58 3.24 -1.80
C HIS A 31 6.41 3.05 -3.31
N GLU A 32 7.42 3.41 -4.10
CA GLU A 32 7.39 3.23 -5.57
C GLU A 32 7.12 1.76 -5.96
N ARG A 33 7.71 0.81 -5.22
CA ARG A 33 7.46 -0.62 -5.43
C ARG A 33 6.02 -1.02 -5.13
N LEU A 34 5.45 -0.60 -3.99
CA LEU A 34 4.05 -0.88 -3.64
C LEU A 34 3.08 -0.37 -4.71
N PHE A 35 3.33 0.83 -5.25
CA PHE A 35 2.55 1.38 -6.35
C PHE A 35 2.67 0.59 -7.65
N GLY A 36 3.89 0.17 -8.00
CA GLY A 36 4.11 -0.68 -9.17
C GLY A 36 3.35 -2.00 -9.07
N GLU A 37 3.33 -2.60 -7.88
CA GLU A 37 2.61 -3.84 -7.61
C GLU A 37 1.08 -3.62 -7.62
N LEU A 38 0.57 -2.51 -7.09
CA LEU A 38 -0.84 -2.11 -7.20
C LEU A 38 -1.28 -1.91 -8.66
N TYR A 39 -0.44 -1.25 -9.46
CA TYR A 39 -0.72 -1.07 -10.89
C TYR A 39 -0.80 -2.41 -11.59
N ARG A 40 0.16 -3.32 -11.32
CA ARG A 40 0.15 -4.67 -11.85
C ARG A 40 -1.10 -5.46 -11.44
N LEU A 41 -1.49 -5.41 -10.17
CA LEU A 41 -2.69 -6.10 -9.66
C LEU A 41 -3.95 -5.64 -10.41
N ARG A 42 -4.07 -4.33 -10.65
CA ARG A 42 -5.15 -3.76 -11.46
C ARG A 42 -5.14 -4.28 -12.90
N GLN A 43 -3.98 -4.36 -13.55
CA GLN A 43 -3.89 -4.89 -14.91
C GLN A 43 -4.29 -6.37 -14.98
N GLU A 44 -3.86 -7.17 -14.01
CA GLU A 44 -4.20 -8.59 -13.92
C GLU A 44 -5.71 -8.82 -13.66
N MET A 45 -6.32 -7.97 -12.83
CA MET A 45 -7.78 -7.95 -12.64
C MET A 45 -8.52 -7.67 -13.96
N LEU A 46 -8.13 -6.62 -14.68
CA LEU A 46 -8.77 -6.23 -15.95
C LEU A 46 -8.58 -7.30 -17.04
N ALA A 47 -7.44 -7.99 -17.05
CA ALA A 47 -7.15 -9.09 -17.97
C ALA A 47 -7.92 -10.38 -17.66
N GLY A 48 -8.40 -10.55 -16.42
CA GLY A 48 -9.06 -11.75 -15.90
C GLY A 48 -10.40 -12.10 -16.56
N GLY A 49 -10.97 -11.22 -17.39
CA GLY A 49 -12.24 -11.44 -18.10
C GLY A 49 -12.20 -12.44 -19.27
N ALA A 50 -11.03 -12.94 -19.69
CA ALA A 50 -10.91 -13.76 -20.92
C ALA A 50 -10.17 -15.11 -20.80
N ALA A 51 -9.46 -15.42 -19.71
CA ALA A 51 -8.73 -16.69 -19.61
C ALA A 51 -8.47 -17.13 -18.16
N SER A 52 -8.53 -18.45 -17.95
CA SER A 52 -8.28 -19.14 -16.68
C SER A 52 -6.93 -18.85 -16.01
N GLY A 53 -5.98 -18.22 -16.72
CA GLY A 53 -4.66 -17.80 -16.21
C GLY A 53 -4.64 -16.47 -15.44
N GLY A 54 -5.64 -15.59 -15.62
CA GLY A 54 -5.66 -14.27 -14.97
C GLY A 54 -5.78 -14.32 -13.44
N ARG A 55 -6.49 -15.33 -12.90
CA ARG A 55 -6.66 -15.51 -11.45
C ARG A 55 -5.37 -15.90 -10.74
N SER A 56 -4.52 -16.73 -11.36
CA SER A 56 -3.24 -17.13 -10.77
C SER A 56 -2.25 -15.97 -10.73
N GLY A 57 -2.27 -15.08 -11.73
CA GLY A 57 -1.49 -13.85 -11.72
C GLY A 57 -1.91 -12.93 -10.57
N PHE A 58 -3.22 -12.63 -10.49
CA PHE A 58 -3.78 -11.76 -9.46
C PHE A 58 -3.43 -12.20 -8.04
N GLN A 59 -3.61 -13.50 -7.72
CA GLN A 59 -3.25 -14.03 -6.41
C GLN A 59 -1.75 -13.96 -6.11
N SER A 60 -0.89 -14.20 -7.12
CA SER A 60 0.56 -14.09 -6.98
C SER A 60 1.00 -12.64 -6.71
N THR A 61 0.43 -11.68 -7.44
CA THR A 61 0.70 -10.25 -7.21
C THR A 61 0.17 -9.80 -5.85
N LEU A 62 -1.00 -10.28 -5.42
CA LEU A 62 -1.51 -10.01 -4.07
C LEU A 62 -0.59 -10.56 -2.97
N GLY A 63 -0.03 -11.75 -3.17
CA GLY A 63 0.99 -12.33 -2.29
C GLY A 63 2.26 -11.47 -2.25
N THR A 64 2.69 -10.97 -3.40
CA THR A 64 3.85 -10.07 -3.51
C THR A 64 3.62 -8.76 -2.76
N ILE A 65 2.45 -8.13 -2.93
CA ILE A 65 2.08 -6.90 -2.20
C ILE A 65 2.11 -7.12 -0.69
N GLY A 66 1.56 -8.25 -0.22
CA GLY A 66 1.62 -8.59 1.20
C GLY A 66 3.04 -8.65 1.74
N ALA A 67 3.94 -9.33 1.03
CA ALA A 67 5.34 -9.42 1.41
C ALA A 67 6.04 -8.04 1.38
N THR A 68 5.74 -7.21 0.38
CA THR A 68 6.28 -5.84 0.28
C THR A 68 5.80 -4.97 1.43
N MET A 69 4.51 -4.99 1.77
CA MET A 69 3.97 -4.25 2.92
C MET A 69 4.63 -4.69 4.23
N MET A 70 4.76 -6.00 4.48
CA MET A 70 5.40 -6.49 5.71
C MET A 70 6.86 -6.06 5.82
N ALA A 71 7.62 -6.11 4.72
CA ALA A 71 9.02 -5.70 4.70
C ALA A 71 9.16 -4.18 4.92
N HIS A 72 8.29 -3.40 4.28
CA HIS A 72 8.22 -1.95 4.45
C HIS A 72 7.90 -1.56 5.91
N PHE A 73 6.85 -2.15 6.49
CA PHE A 73 6.51 -1.94 7.90
C PHE A 73 7.69 -2.28 8.81
N GLU A 74 8.32 -3.44 8.63
CA GLU A 74 9.47 -3.83 9.45
C GLU A 74 10.66 -2.87 9.30
N HIS A 75 10.84 -2.25 8.13
CA HIS A 75 11.87 -1.25 7.93
C HIS A 75 11.53 0.05 8.66
N GLU A 76 10.34 0.59 8.48
CA GLU A 76 9.89 1.81 9.18
C GLU A 76 9.92 1.65 10.70
N GLU A 77 9.52 0.49 11.21
CA GLU A 77 9.53 0.19 12.64
C GLU A 77 10.92 0.27 13.25
N ARG A 78 11.95 -0.18 12.53
CA ARG A 78 13.35 -0.01 12.93
C ARG A 78 13.79 1.45 12.78
N PHE A 79 13.30 2.13 11.75
CA PHE A 79 13.65 3.51 11.44
C PHE A 79 13.07 4.52 12.44
N PHE A 80 11.93 4.23 13.09
CA PHE A 80 11.40 5.08 14.17
C PHE A 80 12.39 5.31 15.31
N ALA A 81 13.28 4.33 15.57
CA ALA A 81 14.30 4.45 16.60
C ALA A 81 15.34 5.56 16.29
N THR A 82 15.45 6.00 15.03
CA THR A 82 16.42 7.00 14.59
C THR A 82 15.79 8.38 14.31
N LEU A 83 14.48 8.46 14.11
CA LEU A 83 13.79 9.68 13.65
C LEU A 83 13.52 10.72 14.75
N GLY A 84 13.56 10.34 16.03
CA GLY A 84 13.18 11.24 17.13
C GLY A 84 11.69 11.64 17.11
N MET A 85 10.86 10.84 16.44
CA MET A 85 9.41 11.06 16.33
C MET A 85 8.72 10.86 17.69
N PRO A 86 7.65 11.63 18.02
CA PRO A 86 6.94 11.47 19.28
C PRO A 86 6.40 10.05 19.46
N GLU A 87 6.59 9.48 20.66
CA GLU A 87 6.18 8.10 20.98
C GLU A 87 4.70 7.84 20.68
N SER A 88 3.83 8.83 20.93
CA SER A 88 2.40 8.71 20.64
C SER A 88 2.10 8.56 19.14
N GLU A 89 2.88 9.21 18.26
CA GLU A 89 2.72 9.08 16.82
C GLU A 89 3.26 7.74 16.33
N VAL A 90 4.42 7.31 16.85
CA VAL A 90 5.01 6.00 16.58
C VAL A 90 4.03 4.89 16.97
N LEU A 91 3.47 4.92 18.19
CA LEU A 91 2.50 3.92 18.64
C LEU A 91 1.23 3.89 17.76
N CYS A 92 0.79 5.04 17.27
CA CYS A 92 -0.34 5.13 16.34
C CYS A 92 0.00 4.47 14.98
N HIS A 93 1.20 4.69 14.48
CA HIS A 93 1.72 4.09 13.24
C HIS A 93 1.83 2.57 13.36
N LEU A 94 2.45 2.06 14.43
CA LEU A 94 2.52 0.63 14.74
C LEU A 94 1.12 -0.03 14.85
N GLY A 95 0.16 0.70 15.41
CA GLY A 95 -1.24 0.26 15.46
C GLY A 95 -1.83 0.07 14.06
N ALA A 96 -1.56 1.00 13.14
CA ALA A 96 -2.02 0.93 11.76
C ALA A 96 -1.38 -0.26 10.99
N HIS A 97 -0.08 -0.52 11.18
CA HIS A 97 0.57 -1.72 10.63
C HIS A 97 -0.16 -2.99 11.06
N ARG A 98 -0.37 -3.16 12.37
CA ARG A 98 -1.01 -4.36 12.93
C ARG A 98 -2.42 -4.57 12.37
N GLU A 99 -3.18 -3.50 12.20
CA GLU A 99 -4.51 -3.56 11.61
C GLU A 99 -4.47 -4.04 10.15
N ILE A 100 -3.59 -3.47 9.33
CA ILE A 100 -3.43 -3.88 7.92
C ILE A 100 -2.99 -5.36 7.83
N VAL A 101 -2.04 -5.77 8.68
CA VAL A 101 -1.57 -7.16 8.75
C VAL A 101 -2.69 -8.13 9.11
N HIS A 102 -3.53 -7.75 10.09
CA HIS A 102 -4.69 -8.53 10.48
C HIS A 102 -5.70 -8.66 9.33
N GLN A 103 -6.08 -7.54 8.71
CA GLN A 103 -7.01 -7.51 7.58
C GLN A 103 -6.47 -8.29 6.36
N TYR A 104 -5.16 -8.23 6.12
CA TYR A 104 -4.51 -9.02 5.07
C TYR A 104 -4.59 -10.52 5.35
N ALA A 105 -4.36 -10.95 6.59
CA ALA A 105 -4.50 -12.35 6.98
C ALA A 105 -5.94 -12.85 6.80
N GLU A 106 -6.92 -12.06 7.23
CA GLU A 106 -8.35 -12.37 7.02
C GLU A 106 -8.72 -12.47 5.54
N LEU A 107 -8.23 -11.54 4.72
CA LEU A 107 -8.43 -11.59 3.27
C LEU A 107 -7.87 -12.88 2.65
N ASN A 108 -6.66 -13.29 3.04
CA ASN A 108 -6.07 -14.53 2.55
C ASN A 108 -6.87 -15.77 2.97
N LEU A 109 -7.36 -15.82 4.21
CA LEU A 109 -8.23 -16.89 4.68
C LEU A 109 -9.54 -16.95 3.88
N ARG A 110 -10.14 -15.79 3.61
CA ARG A 110 -11.35 -15.69 2.80
C ARG A 110 -11.10 -16.14 1.36
N LEU A 111 -9.99 -15.77 0.73
CA LEU A 111 -9.61 -16.21 -0.61
C LEU A 111 -9.31 -17.71 -0.70
N LEU A 112 -8.80 -18.31 0.37
CA LEU A 112 -8.61 -19.74 0.46
C LEU A 112 -9.94 -20.50 0.56
N GLN A 113 -10.89 -19.95 1.31
CA GLN A 113 -12.23 -20.54 1.49
C GLN A 113 -13.12 -20.35 0.26
N ASP A 114 -13.03 -19.17 -0.37
CA ASP A 114 -13.81 -18.80 -1.54
C ASP A 114 -12.93 -18.10 -2.58
N PRO A 115 -12.36 -18.86 -3.54
CA PRO A 115 -11.57 -18.30 -4.64
C PRO A 115 -12.40 -17.47 -5.64
N SER A 116 -13.72 -17.39 -5.48
CA SER A 116 -14.61 -16.59 -6.33
C SER A 116 -14.85 -15.18 -5.81
N LEU A 117 -14.20 -14.80 -4.71
CA LEU A 117 -14.16 -13.43 -4.22
C LEU A 117 -13.87 -12.44 -5.34
N ASP A 118 -14.64 -11.35 -5.34
CA ASP A 118 -14.57 -10.31 -6.34
C ASP A 118 -13.20 -9.61 -6.32
N SER A 119 -12.44 -9.79 -7.40
CA SER A 119 -11.13 -9.18 -7.59
C SER A 119 -11.18 -7.64 -7.55
N GLU A 120 -12.29 -7.01 -7.92
CA GLU A 120 -12.45 -5.56 -7.84
C GLU A 120 -12.54 -5.11 -6.38
N ALA A 121 -13.39 -5.77 -5.58
CA ALA A 121 -13.47 -5.51 -4.14
C ALA A 121 -12.12 -5.73 -3.43
N VAL A 122 -11.39 -6.79 -3.80
CA VAL A 122 -10.05 -7.05 -3.26
C VAL A 122 -9.06 -5.94 -3.64
N LEU A 123 -9.04 -5.52 -4.91
CA LEU A 123 -8.19 -4.44 -5.37
C LEU A 123 -8.47 -3.14 -4.62
N THR A 124 -9.75 -2.80 -4.42
CA THR A 124 -10.16 -1.60 -3.66
C THR A 124 -9.65 -1.65 -2.23
N MET A 125 -9.83 -2.78 -1.52
CA MET A 125 -9.34 -2.93 -0.15
C MET A 125 -7.82 -2.73 -0.06
N VAL A 126 -7.05 -3.37 -0.94
CA VAL A 126 -5.58 -3.28 -0.93
C VAL A 126 -5.10 -1.87 -1.28
N GLN A 127 -5.77 -1.20 -2.22
CA GLN A 127 -5.50 0.20 -2.53
C GLN A 127 -5.76 1.09 -1.32
N GLU A 128 -6.91 0.92 -0.65
CA GLU A 128 -7.24 1.70 0.54
C GLU A 128 -6.20 1.52 1.64
N TRP A 129 -5.73 0.29 1.91
CA TRP A 129 -4.68 0.04 2.89
C TRP A 129 -3.41 0.84 2.58
N ILE A 130 -2.89 0.71 1.37
CA ILE A 130 -1.64 1.36 0.98
C ILE A 130 -1.83 2.88 0.97
N PHE A 131 -2.79 3.40 0.21
CA PHE A 131 -2.97 4.85 0.09
C PHE A 131 -3.25 5.53 1.42
N TYR A 132 -4.16 4.96 2.22
CA TYR A 132 -4.49 5.53 3.51
C TYR A 132 -3.29 5.50 4.44
N HIS A 133 -2.51 4.41 4.45
CA HIS A 133 -1.33 4.29 5.27
C HIS A 133 -0.28 5.36 4.93
N LEU A 134 0.18 5.37 3.67
CA LEU A 134 1.21 6.30 3.20
C LEU A 134 0.83 7.77 3.47
N ILE A 135 -0.44 8.13 3.26
CA ILE A 135 -0.92 9.51 3.44
C ILE A 135 -1.07 9.88 4.92
N ARG A 136 -1.61 8.98 5.75
CA ARG A 136 -2.01 9.30 7.12
C ARG A 136 -0.90 9.08 8.14
N TYR A 137 0.07 8.24 7.81
CA TYR A 137 1.11 7.81 8.73
C TYR A 137 2.49 8.20 8.18
N ASP A 138 2.91 7.65 7.04
CA ASP A 138 4.30 7.75 6.58
C ASP A 138 4.68 9.18 6.21
N LEU A 139 3.76 9.94 5.60
CA LEU A 139 3.99 11.37 5.33
C LEU A 139 4.29 12.21 6.57
N LYS A 140 3.91 11.76 7.77
CA LYS A 140 4.28 12.43 9.03
C LYS A 140 5.75 12.24 9.38
N MET A 141 6.43 11.23 8.85
CA MET A 141 7.86 11.00 9.05
C MET A 141 8.71 12.03 8.30
N ARG A 142 8.21 12.54 7.17
CA ARG A 142 8.91 13.50 6.29
C ARG A 142 9.62 14.67 7.00
N PRO A 143 8.98 15.44 7.91
CA PRO A 143 9.68 16.51 8.63
C PRO A 143 10.84 16.00 9.49
N TYR A 144 10.75 14.81 10.07
CA TYR A 144 11.81 14.21 10.89
C TYR A 144 12.98 13.71 10.03
N VAL A 145 12.68 13.10 8.87
CA VAL A 145 13.69 12.71 7.87
C VAL A 145 14.49 13.93 7.38
N ALA A 146 13.80 15.03 7.07
CA ALA A 146 14.45 16.26 6.60
C ALA A 146 15.43 16.85 7.63
N LEU A 147 15.11 16.73 8.93
CA LEU A 147 16.00 17.17 10.00
C LEU A 147 17.28 16.33 10.08
N MET A 148 17.20 15.01 9.88
CA MET A 148 18.36 14.11 9.90
C MET A 148 19.37 14.39 8.78
N HIS A 149 18.92 14.89 7.63
CA HIS A 149 19.79 15.24 6.49
C HIS A 149 20.30 16.69 6.51
N SER A 150 19.89 17.48 7.51
CA SER A 150 20.27 18.88 7.66
C SER A 150 21.49 19.09 8.58
N GLU A 151 22.11 18.01 9.05
CA GLU A 151 23.34 17.97 9.88
C GLU A 151 24.56 17.52 9.06
#